data_AF-A0A8H7AI83-F1
#
_entry.id   AF-A0A8H7AI83-F1
#
_cell.length_a   1.000
_cell.length_b   1.000
_cell.length_c   1.000
_cell.angle_alpha   90.00
_cell.angle_beta   90.00
_cell.angle_gamma   90.00
#
_symmetry.space_group_name_H-M   'P 1'
#
loop_
_entity.id
_entity.type
_entity.pdbx_description
1 polymer ?
#
loop_
_entity_poly.entity_id
_entity_poly.type
_entity_poly.pdbx_seq_one_letter_code
_entity_poly.pdbx_strand_id
1 'polypeptide(L)'
;MVIIGKGGRVFWFLFGCLPKVCRAVWAISGRKGKTTPWFLWRKETMPIGPGPKGRFACVGDSIHKMTPNSGADGNAAIESAAALANAINSLKIAACNPCLEDVSHIMMGYQERKFRVSESINTAHQLTRLHALKGLKERLIAKYALPIGGDLLADLCADGWIGSTMLNYLPPPPRSLCGTMPFNPSQGVGKHESPLRRAIFALPLLAVGIWCFVVLMSLLPLVCSQKYLNPDV
;
A
#
# COMPACT_ATOMS: atom_id res chain seq x y z
N MET A 1 -8.20 -14.42 -30.55
CA MET A 1 -8.94 -15.69 -30.81
C MET A 1 -8.81 -16.59 -29.59
N VAL A 2 -9.92 -17.10 -29.04
CA VAL A 2 -9.90 -18.01 -27.88
C VAL A 2 -10.05 -19.44 -28.39
N ILE A 3 -9.07 -20.30 -28.12
CA ILE A 3 -9.16 -21.73 -28.41
C ILE A 3 -9.17 -22.48 -27.07
N ILE A 4 -10.23 -23.24 -26.82
CA ILE A 4 -10.34 -24.10 -25.64
C ILE A 4 -9.72 -25.45 -25.99
N GLY A 5 -8.53 -25.72 -25.44
CA GLY A 5 -7.86 -27.01 -25.62
C GLY A 5 -8.34 -28.05 -24.59
N LYS A 6 -8.35 -29.34 -24.98
CA LYS A 6 -8.64 -30.46 -24.06
C LYS A 6 -7.75 -30.39 -22.80
N GLY A 7 -8.38 -30.52 -21.63
CA GLY A 7 -7.72 -30.44 -20.32
C GLY A 7 -7.88 -29.10 -19.58
N GLY A 8 -8.85 -28.26 -19.95
CA GLY A 8 -9.18 -27.03 -19.20
C GLY A 8 -8.13 -25.91 -19.32
N ARG A 9 -7.29 -25.97 -20.36
CA ARG A 9 -6.32 -24.93 -20.69
C ARG A 9 -6.98 -23.92 -21.64
N VAL A 10 -6.99 -22.66 -21.24
CA VAL A 10 -7.49 -21.54 -22.04
C VAL A 10 -6.28 -20.79 -22.58
N PHE A 11 -6.23 -20.62 -23.90
CA PHE A 11 -5.17 -19.87 -24.57
C PHE A 11 -5.71 -18.51 -25.01
N TRP A 12 -5.05 -17.45 -24.56
CA TRP A 12 -5.30 -16.09 -25.02
C TRP A 12 -4.26 -15.70 -26.05
N PHE A 13 -4.73 -15.34 -27.25
CA PHE A 13 -3.91 -14.77 -28.32
C PHE A 13 -4.38 -13.34 -28.60
N LEU A 14 -3.52 -12.37 -28.27
CA LEU A 14 -3.65 -10.97 -28.69
C LEU A 14 -2.86 -10.79 -29.99
N PHE A 15 -3.55 -10.55 -31.10
CA PHE A 15 -2.94 -10.17 -32.36
C PHE A 15 -2.94 -8.64 -32.45
N GLY A 16 -1.85 -8.00 -32.06
CA GLY A 16 -1.59 -6.61 -32.40
C GLY A 16 -0.99 -6.51 -33.81
N CYS A 17 -1.49 -5.59 -34.63
CA CYS A 17 -0.94 -5.32 -35.96
C CYS A 17 0.39 -4.57 -35.82
N LEU A 18 1.50 -5.31 -35.69
CA LEU A 18 2.86 -4.77 -35.70
C LEU A 18 3.50 -4.92 -37.10
N PRO A 19 4.31 -3.96 -37.57
CA PRO A 19 5.02 -4.07 -38.84
C PRO A 19 5.95 -5.30 -38.87
N LYS A 20 6.18 -5.81 -40.10
CA LYS A 20 6.61 -7.18 -40.47
C LYS A 20 7.87 -7.76 -39.81
N VAL A 21 8.55 -7.05 -38.91
CA VAL A 21 9.84 -7.46 -38.32
C VAL A 21 9.72 -7.99 -36.88
N CYS A 22 8.60 -7.74 -36.17
CA CYS A 22 8.41 -8.19 -34.79
C CYS A 22 7.16 -9.06 -34.62
N ARG A 23 7.21 -10.31 -35.08
CA ARG A 23 6.20 -11.32 -34.70
C ARG A 23 6.54 -11.90 -33.33
N ALA A 24 6.06 -11.25 -32.27
CA ALA A 24 5.98 -11.86 -30.95
C ALA A 24 4.60 -12.50 -30.77
N VAL A 25 4.53 -13.83 -30.85
CA VAL A 25 3.32 -14.57 -30.51
C VAL A 25 3.27 -14.69 -28.99
N TRP A 26 2.36 -13.95 -28.36
CA TRP A 26 2.08 -14.07 -26.93
C TRP A 26 1.08 -15.21 -26.71
N ALA A 27 1.50 -16.26 -26.00
CA ALA A 27 0.63 -17.35 -25.58
C ALA A 27 0.61 -17.43 -24.04
N ILE A 28 -0.54 -17.13 -23.45
CA ILE A 28 -0.77 -17.27 -22.01
C ILE A 28 -1.52 -18.59 -21.79
N SER A 29 -0.97 -19.49 -20.96
CA SER A 29 -1.60 -20.77 -20.57
C SER A 29 -1.86 -20.78 -19.06
N GLY A 30 -3.14 -20.87 -18.66
CA GLY A 30 -3.55 -21.09 -17.27
C GLY A 30 -4.21 -22.46 -17.07
N ARG A 31 -4.04 -23.06 -15.88
CA ARG A 31 -4.73 -24.30 -15.44
C ARG A 31 -5.68 -23.96 -14.29
N LYS A 32 -6.96 -24.37 -14.37
CA LYS A 32 -7.97 -24.12 -13.32
C LYS A 32 -7.53 -24.75 -11.98
N GLY A 33 -7.66 -24.00 -10.87
CA GLY A 33 -7.65 -24.54 -9.51
C GLY A 33 -6.45 -24.26 -8.60
N LYS A 34 -5.44 -23.49 -9.02
CA LYS A 34 -4.36 -23.02 -8.12
C LYS A 34 -4.56 -21.54 -7.81
N THR A 35 -4.76 -21.21 -6.53
CA THR A 35 -5.07 -19.87 -5.99
C THR A 35 -3.86 -18.95 -5.83
N THR A 36 -2.73 -19.29 -6.43
CA THR A 36 -1.63 -18.36 -6.67
C THR A 36 -1.28 -18.44 -8.15
N PRO A 37 -1.59 -17.41 -8.95
CA PRO A 37 -0.80 -17.18 -10.14
C PRO A 37 0.53 -16.62 -9.64
N TRP A 38 1.39 -17.49 -9.11
CA TRP A 38 2.80 -17.28 -9.37
C TRP A 38 2.88 -17.37 -10.88
N PHE A 39 2.94 -16.21 -11.52
CA PHE A 39 3.42 -16.08 -12.88
C PHE A 39 4.75 -16.82 -12.88
N LEU A 40 4.73 -18.07 -13.33
CA LEU A 40 5.92 -18.81 -13.69
C LEU A 40 6.37 -18.20 -15.02
N TRP A 41 6.81 -16.95 -14.94
CA TRP A 41 7.67 -16.36 -15.94
C TRP A 41 8.95 -17.18 -15.83
N ARG A 42 9.04 -18.23 -16.65
CA ARG A 42 10.24 -19.05 -16.76
C ARG A 42 11.38 -18.06 -17.01
N LYS A 43 12.31 -17.97 -16.05
CA LYS A 43 13.46 -17.05 -15.99
C LYS A 43 14.42 -17.11 -17.21
N GLU A 44 14.08 -17.84 -18.26
CA GLU A 44 15.06 -18.37 -19.22
C GLU A 44 15.10 -17.69 -20.60
N THR A 45 14.26 -16.69 -20.90
CA THR A 45 14.34 -16.02 -22.23
C THR A 45 14.28 -14.49 -22.24
N MET A 46 14.36 -13.84 -21.09
CA MET A 46 14.97 -12.51 -20.98
C MET A 46 15.71 -12.45 -19.64
N PRO A 47 16.79 -11.68 -19.53
CA PRO A 47 17.52 -11.54 -18.26
C PRO A 47 16.72 -10.72 -17.22
N ILE A 48 15.39 -10.74 -17.19
CA ILE A 48 14.55 -9.97 -16.26
C ILE A 48 14.56 -10.66 -14.89
N GLY A 49 15.51 -10.23 -14.05
CA GLY A 49 15.26 -10.20 -12.60
C GLY A 49 14.24 -9.10 -12.27
N PRO A 50 13.77 -8.98 -11.02
CA PRO A 50 12.73 -8.02 -10.62
C PRO A 50 13.24 -6.56 -10.58
N GLY A 51 13.96 -6.10 -11.59
CA GLY A 51 14.54 -4.76 -11.67
C GLY A 51 14.69 -4.27 -13.12
N PRO A 52 14.90 -2.96 -13.33
CA PRO A 52 15.16 -2.40 -14.64
C PRO A 52 16.56 -2.85 -15.06
N LYS A 53 16.66 -3.59 -16.15
CA LYS A 53 17.95 -3.93 -16.76
C LYS A 53 18.07 -3.15 -18.06
N GLY A 54 19.02 -2.23 -18.09
CA GLY A 54 19.27 -1.37 -19.25
C GLY A 54 18.23 -0.26 -19.40
N ARG A 55 17.81 0.03 -20.64
CA ARG A 55 16.99 1.20 -20.99
C ARG A 55 15.47 0.98 -20.87
N PHE A 56 15.04 -0.10 -20.23
CA PHE A 56 13.62 -0.48 -20.12
C PHE A 56 13.17 -0.58 -18.67
N ALA A 57 11.99 -0.04 -18.38
CA ALA A 57 11.32 -0.14 -17.09
C ALA A 57 9.84 -0.51 -17.28
N CYS A 58 9.36 -1.42 -16.43
CA CYS A 58 7.94 -1.79 -16.38
C CYS A 58 7.21 -0.91 -15.34
N VAL A 59 5.96 -0.57 -15.64
CA VAL A 59 5.09 0.27 -14.81
C VAL A 59 3.70 -0.36 -14.67
N GLY A 60 3.05 -0.12 -13.53
CA GLY A 60 1.69 -0.62 -13.28
C GLY A 60 1.59 -2.15 -13.20
N ASP A 61 0.44 -2.67 -13.62
CA ASP A 61 0.08 -4.09 -13.62
C ASP A 61 1.09 -5.02 -14.32
N SER A 62 1.92 -4.47 -15.21
CA SER A 62 2.98 -5.22 -15.88
C SER A 62 4.06 -5.73 -14.92
N ILE A 63 4.19 -5.13 -13.74
CA ILE A 63 5.20 -5.50 -12.74
C ILE A 63 4.63 -5.73 -11.32
N HIS A 64 3.45 -5.18 -10.98
CA HIS A 64 2.92 -5.28 -9.61
C HIS A 64 1.42 -5.54 -9.49
N LYS A 65 0.97 -6.67 -10.02
CA LYS A 65 -0.44 -7.05 -10.00
C LYS A 65 -0.99 -7.27 -8.58
N MET A 66 -2.14 -6.66 -8.29
CA MET A 66 -2.88 -6.89 -7.04
C MET A 66 -4.33 -7.33 -7.29
N THR A 67 -5.03 -7.73 -6.23
CA THR A 67 -6.44 -8.13 -6.30
C THR A 67 -7.37 -6.91 -6.46
N PRO A 68 -8.45 -6.99 -7.25
CA PRO A 68 -9.28 -5.83 -7.57
C PRO A 68 -10.10 -5.28 -6.40
N ASN A 69 -10.27 -6.04 -5.31
CA ASN A 69 -11.09 -5.63 -4.15
C ASN A 69 -10.63 -4.33 -3.48
N SER A 70 -9.36 -3.95 -3.59
CA SER A 70 -8.85 -2.69 -3.03
C SER A 70 -9.02 -1.49 -3.97
N GLY A 71 -9.30 -1.71 -5.26
CA GLY A 71 -9.33 -0.65 -6.26
C GLY A 71 -8.00 0.09 -6.46
N ALA A 72 -6.90 -0.39 -5.87
CA ALA A 72 -5.64 0.36 -5.80
C ALA A 72 -4.73 0.19 -7.04
N ASP A 73 -5.00 -0.78 -7.93
CA ASP A 73 -4.15 -1.14 -9.09
C ASP A 73 -3.91 0.09 -10.01
N GLY A 74 -4.98 0.84 -10.31
CA GLY A 74 -4.91 2.04 -11.15
C GLY A 74 -4.12 3.17 -10.50
N ASN A 75 -4.39 3.48 -9.22
CA ASN A 75 -3.63 4.48 -8.47
C ASN A 75 -2.15 4.09 -8.39
N ALA A 76 -1.86 2.81 -8.11
CA ALA A 76 -0.50 2.28 -8.07
C ALA A 76 0.19 2.36 -9.44
N ALA A 77 -0.52 2.20 -10.55
CA ALA A 77 0.03 2.43 -11.89
C ALA A 77 0.38 3.91 -12.13
N ILE A 78 -0.49 4.84 -11.71
CA ILE A 78 -0.25 6.29 -11.82
C ILE A 78 0.99 6.71 -11.02
N GLU A 79 1.12 6.31 -9.76
CA GLU A 79 2.33 6.68 -9.01
C GLU A 79 3.59 5.96 -9.54
N SER A 80 3.45 4.83 -10.26
CA SER A 80 4.56 4.19 -10.98
C SER A 80 5.03 5.05 -12.15
N ALA A 81 4.09 5.58 -12.93
CA ALA A 81 4.38 6.50 -14.01
C ALA A 81 5.01 7.80 -13.49
N ALA A 82 4.50 8.34 -12.38
CA ALA A 82 5.05 9.53 -11.74
C ALA A 82 6.50 9.30 -11.25
N ALA A 83 6.77 8.18 -10.57
CA ALA A 83 8.10 7.83 -10.10
C ALA A 83 9.10 7.68 -11.28
N LEU A 84 8.68 7.03 -12.36
CA LEU A 84 9.50 6.88 -13.56
C LEU A 84 9.76 8.24 -14.24
N ALA A 85 8.73 9.09 -14.35
CA ALA A 85 8.86 10.42 -14.92
C ALA A 85 9.80 11.31 -14.09
N ASN A 86 9.74 11.22 -12.77
CA ASN A 86 10.68 11.90 -11.88
C ASN A 86 12.11 11.44 -12.09
N ALA A 87 12.33 10.13 -12.19
CA ALA A 87 13.64 9.55 -12.47
C ALA A 87 14.20 10.06 -13.81
N ILE A 88 13.39 10.01 -14.89
CA ILE A 88 13.78 10.52 -16.21
C ILE A 88 14.08 12.02 -16.18
N ASN A 89 13.27 12.82 -15.48
CA ASN A 89 13.51 14.25 -15.36
C ASN A 89 14.82 14.55 -14.62
N SER A 90 15.12 13.83 -13.53
CA SER A 90 16.39 13.95 -12.82
C SER A 90 17.58 13.58 -13.71
N LEU A 91 17.45 12.53 -14.53
CA LEU A 91 18.50 12.15 -15.50
C LEU A 91 18.75 13.26 -16.54
N LYS A 92 17.68 13.85 -17.07
CA LYS A 92 17.77 14.96 -18.04
C LYS A 92 18.47 16.19 -17.46
N ILE A 93 18.23 16.49 -16.18
CA ILE A 93 18.88 17.61 -15.50
C ILE A 93 20.36 17.30 -15.24
N ALA A 94 20.69 16.06 -14.88
CA ALA A 94 22.05 15.65 -14.53
C ALA A 94 22.98 15.52 -15.76
N ALA A 95 22.47 15.08 -16.92
CA ALA A 95 23.29 14.81 -18.09
C ALA A 95 22.59 15.14 -19.42
N CYS A 96 23.31 15.80 -20.31
CA CYS A 96 22.86 16.08 -21.69
C CYS A 96 22.86 14.80 -22.56
N ASN A 97 23.85 13.91 -22.35
CA ASN A 97 23.97 12.61 -23.01
C ASN A 97 24.25 11.51 -21.97
N PRO A 98 23.21 10.96 -21.32
CA PRO A 98 23.39 10.00 -20.24
C PRO A 98 23.96 8.67 -20.75
N CYS A 99 25.01 8.18 -20.07
CA CYS A 99 25.56 6.86 -20.35
C CYS A 99 24.66 5.77 -19.76
N LEU A 100 24.97 4.50 -20.04
CA LEU A 100 24.15 3.38 -19.54
C LEU A 100 24.21 3.27 -18.01
N GLU A 101 25.32 3.66 -17.39
CA GLU A 101 25.51 3.65 -15.95
C GLU A 101 24.65 4.73 -15.28
N ASP A 102 24.57 5.93 -15.86
CA ASP A 102 23.68 7.01 -15.39
C ASP A 102 22.21 6.57 -15.40
N VAL A 103 21.79 5.95 -16.51
CA VAL A 103 20.43 5.40 -16.65
C VAL A 103 20.20 4.32 -15.60
N SER A 104 21.15 3.41 -15.41
CA SER A 104 21.01 2.31 -14.45
C SER A 104 20.92 2.83 -13.02
N HIS A 105 21.76 3.81 -12.66
CA HIS A 105 21.78 4.43 -11.35
C HIS A 105 20.44 5.11 -11.02
N ILE A 106 19.92 5.94 -11.95
CA ILE A 106 18.63 6.60 -11.76
C ILE A 106 17.47 5.60 -11.70
N MET A 107 17.52 4.52 -12.47
CA MET A 107 16.49 3.48 -12.44
C MET A 107 16.54 2.62 -11.17
N MET A 108 17.65 2.60 -10.42
CA MET A 108 17.65 2.06 -9.06
C MET A 108 16.81 2.92 -8.13
N GLY A 109 16.86 4.25 -8.25
CA GLY A 109 16.01 5.17 -7.49
C GLY A 109 14.51 4.95 -7.76
N TYR A 110 14.14 4.67 -9.01
CA TYR A 110 12.76 4.25 -9.33
C TYR A 110 12.31 3.01 -8.54
N GLN A 111 13.23 2.11 -8.21
CA GLN A 111 12.90 0.86 -7.51
C GLN A 111 12.73 1.00 -6.00
N GLU A 112 13.03 2.14 -5.40
CA GLU A 112 12.71 2.40 -3.98
C GLU A 112 11.20 2.24 -3.70
N ARG A 113 10.38 2.39 -4.73
CA ARG A 113 8.93 2.20 -4.69
C ARG A 113 8.48 0.76 -4.42
N LYS A 114 9.36 -0.24 -4.57
CA LYS A 114 9.04 -1.66 -4.33
C LYS A 114 8.42 -1.90 -2.95
N PHE A 115 8.90 -1.20 -1.94
CA PHE A 115 8.39 -1.32 -0.58
C PHE A 115 6.90 -0.94 -0.52
N ARG A 116 6.55 0.27 -0.95
CA ARG A 116 5.16 0.77 -0.96
C ARG A 116 4.23 -0.13 -1.78
N VAL A 117 4.69 -0.57 -2.95
CA VAL A 117 3.92 -1.46 -3.82
C VAL A 117 3.68 -2.82 -3.19
N SER A 118 4.69 -3.40 -2.51
CA SER A 118 4.56 -4.65 -1.79
C SER A 118 3.51 -4.56 -0.67
N GLU A 119 3.50 -3.46 0.07
CA GLU A 119 2.50 -3.20 1.10
C GLU A 119 1.09 -3.06 0.50
N SER A 120 0.94 -2.36 -0.62
CA SER A 120 -0.35 -2.28 -1.34
C SER A 120 -0.85 -3.65 -1.81
N ILE A 121 0.04 -4.51 -2.33
CA ILE A 121 -0.30 -5.88 -2.74
C ILE A 121 -0.76 -6.70 -1.53
N ASN A 122 -0.02 -6.62 -0.42
CA ASN A 122 -0.37 -7.34 0.80
C ASN A 122 -1.72 -6.86 1.37
N THR A 123 -1.94 -5.56 1.45
CA THR A 123 -3.20 -4.96 1.91
C THR A 123 -4.36 -5.38 1.02
N ALA A 124 -4.21 -5.34 -0.30
CA ALA A 124 -5.23 -5.80 -1.24
C ALA A 124 -5.56 -7.29 -1.03
N HIS A 125 -4.54 -8.12 -0.82
CA HIS A 125 -4.71 -9.53 -0.51
C HIS A 125 -5.47 -9.75 0.82
N GLN A 126 -5.13 -9.03 1.89
CA GLN A 126 -5.85 -9.14 3.17
C GLN A 126 -7.30 -8.67 3.03
N LEU A 127 -7.55 -7.56 2.34
CA LEU A 127 -8.89 -7.03 2.10
C LEU A 127 -9.75 -8.03 1.31
N THR A 128 -9.17 -8.68 0.30
CA THR A 128 -9.86 -9.73 -0.46
C THR A 128 -10.29 -10.89 0.45
N ARG A 129 -9.41 -11.33 1.36
CA ARG A 129 -9.74 -12.38 2.32
C ARG A 129 -10.81 -11.95 3.31
N LEU A 130 -10.76 -10.69 3.73
CA LEU A 130 -11.75 -10.08 4.61
C LEU A 130 -13.14 -10.07 3.95
N HIS A 131 -13.23 -9.55 2.72
CA HIS A 131 -14.47 -9.56 1.92
C HIS A 131 -14.98 -10.99 1.64
N ALA A 132 -14.07 -11.95 1.45
CA ALA A 132 -14.42 -13.35 1.25
C ALA A 132 -14.74 -14.12 2.55
N LEU A 133 -14.64 -13.48 3.73
CA LEU A 133 -14.84 -14.10 5.05
C LEU A 133 -14.09 -15.43 5.20
N LYS A 134 -12.87 -15.48 4.64
CA LYS A 134 -12.17 -16.73 4.31
C LYS A 134 -11.84 -17.59 5.54
N GLY A 135 -11.63 -16.98 6.70
CA GLY A 135 -11.28 -17.67 7.95
C GLY A 135 -12.02 -17.09 9.15
N LEU A 136 -11.81 -17.72 10.31
CA LEU A 136 -12.44 -17.29 11.56
C LEU A 136 -12.05 -15.85 11.94
N LYS A 137 -10.76 -15.50 11.78
CA LYS A 137 -10.28 -14.14 12.05
C LYS A 137 -11.00 -13.10 11.19
N GLU A 138 -11.14 -13.36 9.88
CA GLU A 138 -11.81 -12.44 8.96
C GLU A 138 -13.30 -12.31 9.29
N ARG A 139 -13.95 -13.41 9.69
CA ARG A 139 -15.36 -13.40 10.16
C ARG A 139 -15.56 -12.59 11.43
N LEU A 140 -14.68 -12.75 12.42
CA LEU A 140 -14.75 -12.00 13.67
C LEU A 140 -14.54 -10.50 13.42
N ILE A 141 -13.53 -10.14 12.62
CA ILE A 141 -13.27 -8.75 12.24
C ILE A 141 -14.48 -8.16 11.52
N ALA A 142 -14.99 -8.83 10.49
CA ALA A 142 -16.11 -8.33 9.71
C ALA A 142 -17.41 -8.19 10.52
N LYS A 143 -17.66 -9.11 11.45
CA LYS A 143 -18.91 -9.14 12.23
C LYS A 143 -18.89 -8.21 13.44
N TYR A 144 -17.74 -8.07 14.12
CA TYR A 144 -17.68 -7.38 15.41
C TYR A 144 -16.77 -6.15 15.40
N ALA A 145 -15.65 -6.17 14.69
CA ALA A 145 -14.71 -5.06 14.70
C ALA A 145 -15.11 -3.94 13.72
N LEU A 146 -15.42 -4.29 12.47
CA LEU A 146 -15.75 -3.29 11.44
C LEU A 146 -16.97 -2.43 11.79
N PRO A 147 -18.10 -2.97 12.31
CA PRO A 147 -19.27 -2.15 12.62
C PRO A 147 -19.03 -1.13 13.74
N ILE A 148 -18.10 -1.42 14.64
CA ILE A 148 -17.74 -0.56 15.78
C ILE A 148 -16.57 0.37 15.42
N GLY A 149 -15.87 0.09 14.33
CA GLY A 149 -14.62 0.75 13.96
C GLY A 149 -14.74 2.22 13.54
N GLY A 150 -15.95 2.77 13.38
CA GLY A 150 -16.14 4.17 12.99
C GLY A 150 -15.32 4.54 11.75
N ASP A 151 -14.47 5.56 11.89
CA ASP A 151 -13.62 6.09 10.81
C ASP A 151 -12.38 5.22 10.51
N LEU A 152 -12.19 4.08 11.18
CA LEU A 152 -11.01 3.21 11.01
C LEU A 152 -10.71 2.85 9.55
N LEU A 153 -11.74 2.53 8.75
CA LEU A 153 -11.53 2.20 7.35
C LEU A 153 -11.10 3.42 6.52
N ALA A 154 -11.66 4.59 6.83
CA ALA A 154 -11.27 5.84 6.18
C ALA A 154 -9.82 6.19 6.53
N ASP A 155 -9.43 6.05 7.78
CA ASP A 155 -8.05 6.29 8.26
C ASP A 155 -7.05 5.32 7.64
N LEU A 156 -7.39 4.03 7.55
CA LEU A 156 -6.52 3.04 6.89
C LEU A 156 -6.34 3.32 5.39
N CYS A 157 -7.41 3.72 4.70
CA CYS A 157 -7.33 4.13 3.30
C CYS A 157 -6.51 5.43 3.15
N ALA A 158 -6.72 6.39 4.04
CA ALA A 158 -6.01 7.65 4.10
C ALA A 158 -4.50 7.44 4.29
N ASP A 159 -4.10 6.61 5.26
CA ASP A 159 -2.71 6.22 5.50
C ASP A 159 -2.07 5.51 4.31
N GLY A 160 -2.88 4.74 3.56
CA GLY A 160 -2.44 4.12 2.30
C GLY A 160 -2.14 5.11 1.19
N TRP A 161 -2.86 6.24 1.13
CA TRP A 161 -2.74 7.22 0.05
C TRP A 161 -1.83 8.40 0.39
N ILE A 162 -1.75 8.79 1.66
CA ILE A 162 -0.89 9.88 2.10
C ILE A 162 0.58 9.58 1.73
N GLY A 163 1.27 10.62 1.26
CA GLY A 163 2.65 10.48 0.78
C GLY A 163 2.82 9.68 -0.52
N SER A 164 1.76 9.50 -1.33
CA SER A 164 1.84 8.94 -2.69
C SER A 164 2.86 9.70 -3.56
N THR A 165 3.46 9.01 -4.53
CA THR A 165 4.44 9.65 -5.43
C THR A 165 3.78 10.70 -6.33
N MET A 166 4.25 11.94 -6.22
CA MET A 166 3.86 13.08 -7.06
C MET A 166 4.97 13.42 -8.04
N LEU A 167 4.66 14.13 -9.13
CA LEU A 167 5.67 14.70 -10.03
C LEU A 167 6.47 15.81 -9.32
N ASN A 168 7.79 15.65 -9.21
CA ASN A 168 8.67 16.56 -8.45
C ASN A 168 8.83 17.94 -9.11
N TYR A 169 8.53 18.03 -10.40
CA TYR A 169 8.67 19.25 -11.20
C TYR A 169 7.33 19.99 -11.38
N LEU A 170 6.26 19.54 -10.74
CA LEU A 170 4.99 20.26 -10.69
C LEU A 170 4.66 20.61 -9.23
N PRO A 171 4.05 21.80 -9.00
CA PRO A 171 3.57 22.13 -7.67
C PRO A 171 2.44 21.18 -7.25
N PRO A 172 2.30 20.89 -5.94
CA PRO A 172 1.16 20.13 -5.45
C PRO A 172 -0.15 20.87 -5.78
N PRO A 173 -1.20 20.17 -6.21
CA PRO A 173 -2.50 20.78 -6.44
C PRO A 173 -2.98 21.48 -5.16
N PRO A 174 -3.46 22.73 -5.19
CA PRO A 174 -3.88 23.43 -3.96
C PRO A 174 -4.91 22.65 -3.13
N ARG A 175 -5.81 21.92 -3.81
CA ARG A 175 -6.80 21.04 -3.17
C ARG A 175 -6.21 19.88 -2.39
N SER A 176 -5.01 19.40 -2.74
CA SER A 176 -4.37 18.32 -1.99
C SER A 176 -3.80 18.80 -0.64
N LEU A 177 -3.63 20.11 -0.47
CA LEU A 177 -3.13 20.71 0.77
C LEU A 177 -4.27 21.18 1.69
N CYS A 178 -5.44 21.47 1.10
CA CYS A 178 -6.61 21.92 1.82
C CYS A 178 -7.57 20.74 2.07
N GLY A 179 -7.55 20.15 3.27
CA GLY A 179 -8.48 19.07 3.63
C GLY A 179 -8.19 18.47 5.01
N THR A 180 -9.03 17.52 5.42
CA THR A 180 -8.85 16.74 6.66
C THR A 180 -7.70 15.74 6.57
N MET A 181 -7.31 15.36 5.35
CA MET A 181 -6.13 14.54 5.04
C MET A 181 -5.23 15.30 4.05
N PRO A 182 -4.46 16.30 4.51
CA PRO A 182 -3.55 17.04 3.64
C PRO A 182 -2.41 16.13 3.15
N PHE A 183 -1.96 16.36 1.92
CA PHE A 183 -0.83 15.65 1.36
C PHE A 183 0.44 15.92 2.18
N ASN A 184 1.00 14.84 2.73
CA ASN A 184 2.23 14.91 3.49
C ASN A 184 3.18 13.75 3.12
N PRO A 185 4.30 14.02 2.43
CA PRO A 185 5.29 13.01 2.11
C PRO A 185 5.96 12.37 3.32
N SER A 186 5.97 12.99 4.51
CA SER A 186 6.62 12.40 5.70
C SER A 186 5.75 11.36 6.42
N GLN A 187 4.51 11.17 6.00
CA GLN A 187 3.55 10.25 6.59
C GLN A 187 3.18 9.10 5.63
N GLY A 188 2.45 8.11 6.16
CA GLY A 188 1.90 6.99 5.41
C GLY A 188 2.75 5.72 5.46
N VAL A 189 2.54 4.86 4.46
CA VAL A 189 3.11 3.50 4.36
C VAL A 189 4.62 3.47 4.69
N GLY A 190 4.98 2.71 5.73
CA GLY A 190 6.37 2.52 6.18
C GLY A 190 6.93 3.60 7.12
N LYS A 191 6.14 4.63 7.45
CA LYS A 191 6.58 5.78 8.26
C LYS A 191 5.94 5.82 9.65
N HIS A 192 5.21 4.77 10.03
CA HIS A 192 4.57 4.67 11.33
C HIS A 192 5.56 4.22 12.42
N GLU A 193 5.37 4.76 13.62
CA GLU A 193 6.01 4.23 14.82
C GLU A 193 5.42 2.85 15.17
N SER A 194 6.22 2.00 15.82
CA SER A 194 5.73 0.69 16.22
C SER A 194 4.64 0.83 17.29
N PRO A 195 3.46 0.18 17.13
CA PRO A 195 2.37 0.29 18.08
C PRO A 195 2.77 -0.20 19.47
N LEU A 196 3.68 -1.18 19.53
CA LEU A 196 4.26 -1.68 20.78
C LEU A 196 5.08 -0.61 21.50
N ARG A 197 5.91 0.15 20.77
CA ARG A 197 6.69 1.24 21.36
C ARG A 197 5.75 2.31 21.93
N ARG A 198 4.71 2.68 21.16
CA ARG A 198 3.70 3.63 21.62
C ARG A 198 2.98 3.13 22.88
N ALA A 199 2.61 1.84 22.91
CA ALA A 199 1.97 1.24 24.08
C ALA A 199 2.89 1.28 25.31
N ILE A 200 4.17 0.93 25.17
CA ILE A 200 5.15 0.97 26.27
C ILE A 200 5.26 2.38 26.85
N PHE A 201 5.35 3.41 26.01
CA PHE A 201 5.42 4.80 26.48
C PHE A 201 4.10 5.30 27.09
N ALA A 202 2.96 4.75 26.68
CA ALA A 202 1.64 5.12 27.20
C ALA A 202 1.30 4.43 28.54
N LEU A 203 1.90 3.26 28.83
CA LEU A 203 1.59 2.48 30.05
C LEU A 203 1.81 3.25 31.37
N PRO A 204 2.91 4.03 31.56
CA PRO A 204 3.11 4.81 32.79
C PRO A 204 2.03 5.89 32.98
N LEU A 205 1.64 6.57 31.91
CA LEU A 205 0.56 7.58 31.92
C LEU A 205 -0.78 6.94 32.30
N LEU A 206 -1.06 5.77 31.75
CA LEU A 206 -2.26 5.00 32.07
C LEU A 206 -2.26 4.54 33.54
N ALA A 207 -1.11 4.09 34.06
CA ALA A 207 -0.96 3.71 35.45
C ALA A 207 -1.19 4.89 36.41
N VAL A 208 -0.66 6.08 36.09
CA VAL A 208 -0.91 7.31 36.86
C VAL A 208 -2.39 7.71 36.82
N GLY A 209 -3.04 7.59 35.66
CA GLY A 209 -4.48 7.85 35.53
C GLY A 209 -5.33 6.91 36.40
N ILE A 210 -5.02 5.61 36.39
CA ILE A 210 -5.68 4.62 37.25
C ILE A 210 -5.42 4.94 38.73
N TRP A 211 -4.18 5.25 39.10
CA TRP A 211 -3.83 5.62 40.48
C TRP A 211 -4.62 6.83 40.95
N CYS A 212 -4.68 7.89 40.13
CA CYS A 212 -5.43 9.10 40.43
C CYS A 212 -6.93 8.81 40.60
N PHE A 213 -7.50 7.97 39.75
CA PHE A 213 -8.89 7.54 39.85
C PHE A 213 -9.18 6.78 41.15
N VAL A 214 -8.32 5.83 41.53
CA VAL A 214 -8.45 5.05 42.78
C VAL A 214 -8.35 5.97 44.00
N VAL A 215 -7.37 6.88 44.03
CA VAL A 215 -7.20 7.85 45.12
C VAL A 215 -8.42 8.77 45.24
N LEU A 216 -8.93 9.32 44.13
CA LEU A 216 -10.12 10.16 44.13
C LEU A 216 -11.35 9.41 44.69
N MET A 217 -11.56 8.16 44.27
CA MET A 217 -12.65 7.32 44.78
C MET A 217 -12.51 6.99 46.27
N SER A 218 -11.29 6.90 46.79
CA SER A 218 -11.03 6.67 48.21
C SER A 218 -11.17 7.92 49.10
N LEU A 219 -10.99 9.12 48.54
CA LEU A 219 -11.12 10.39 49.25
C LEU A 219 -12.56 10.96 49.22
N LEU A 220 -13.35 10.58 48.22
CA LEU A 220 -14.77 10.94 48.08
C LEU A 220 -15.62 10.66 49.35
N PRO A 221 -15.49 9.50 50.02
CA PRO A 221 -16.20 9.21 51.26
C PRO A 221 -15.77 10.12 52.42
N LEU A 222 -14.48 10.47 52.51
CA LEU A 222 -13.93 11.29 53.60
C LEU A 222 -14.38 12.75 53.50
N VAL A 223 -14.40 13.32 52.29
CA VAL A 223 -14.91 14.67 52.04
C VAL A 223 -16.42 14.75 52.29
N CYS A 224 -17.18 13.73 51.88
CA CYS A 224 -18.60 13.64 52.21
C CYS A 224 -18.81 13.57 53.73
N SER A 225 -18.05 12.72 54.44
CA SER A 225 -18.20 12.56 55.88
C SER A 225 -17.82 13.83 56.67
N GLN A 226 -16.83 14.61 56.22
CA GLN A 226 -16.49 15.89 56.85
C GLN A 226 -17.58 16.95 56.68
N LYS A 227 -18.27 16.99 55.52
CA LYS A 227 -19.42 17.88 55.29
C LYS A 227 -20.60 17.58 56.22
N TYR A 228 -20.78 16.33 56.65
CA TYR A 228 -21.80 15.96 57.63
C TYR A 228 -21.41 16.31 59.08
N LEU A 229 -20.12 16.46 59.37
CA LEU A 229 -19.60 16.76 60.71
C LEU A 229 -19.45 18.28 60.99
N ASN A 230 -19.50 19.13 59.96
CA ASN A 230 -19.47 20.59 60.09
C ASN A 230 -20.51 21.22 59.13
N PRO A 231 -21.78 21.36 59.55
CA PRO A 231 -22.84 21.88 58.68
C PRO A 231 -22.84 23.42 58.53
N ASP A 232 -22.05 24.14 59.34
CA ASP A 232 -22.17 25.60 59.50
C ASP A 232 -20.99 26.43 58.91
N VAL A 233 -20.32 25.93 57.87
CA VAL A 233 -19.38 26.71 57.02
C VAL A 233 -19.80 26.63 55.56
#